data_AF-A0A937UBZ2-F1
#
_entry.id   AF-A0A937UBZ2-F1
#
_cell.length_a   1.000
_cell.length_b   1.000
_cell.length_c   1.000
_cell.angle_alpha   90.00
_cell.angle_beta   90.00
_cell.angle_gamma   90.00
#
_symmetry.space_group_name_H-M   'P 1'
#
loop_
_entity.id
_entity.type
_entity.pdbx_description
1 polymer ?
#
loop_
_entity_poly.entity_id
_entity_poly.type
_entity_poly.pdbx_seq_one_letter_code
_entity_poly.pdbx_strand_id
1 'polypeptide(L)'
;MKINSRTLFTLSALVLLCLFLLTGCRQEHRFIKKTAFKDANSIVITFAGPVDEGWAKDISKYTVYEKPDPDIKLKITEAHLSQDKKTVTLRFKENLNQDQPHMLAMSQITSEGRSLGSAFVSVKKLYLGYLFSVLIGAMIINNFVFAKYLGLCVFFGTSQKKSTAIGMGITFTIVMVFSSMMAWFLYQFVLKPYRLDFLEIVVFIGLVSLSVQAVDTILRKVNPMLFKAFGVYLVLVIANCIIIAVPLTLAANTYNAMESLMLAFGAGMGFLIALFLMSSVRERLELANIPRSYRGLPIAFVVAGLFALAFLGFSGMSIF
;
A
#
# COMPACT_ATOMS: atom_id res chain seq x y z
N MET A 1 -32.41 -11.99 15.73
CA MET A 1 -31.57 -10.94 16.34
C MET A 1 -31.07 -10.02 15.22
N LYS A 2 -31.68 -8.83 15.04
CA LYS A 2 -31.31 -7.87 13.97
C LYS A 2 -29.97 -7.21 14.33
N ILE A 3 -28.88 -7.67 13.73
CA ILE A 3 -27.58 -7.00 13.85
C ILE A 3 -27.62 -5.79 12.92
N ASN A 4 -27.52 -4.60 13.52
CA ASN A 4 -27.67 -3.31 12.86
C ASN A 4 -26.46 -3.05 11.92
N SER A 5 -26.66 -2.35 10.81
CA SER A 5 -25.58 -2.03 9.85
C SER A 5 -24.42 -1.25 10.51
N ARG A 6 -24.72 -0.47 11.55
CA ARG A 6 -23.70 0.17 12.41
C ARG A 6 -22.83 -0.84 13.15
N THR A 7 -23.37 -1.97 13.60
CA THR A 7 -22.63 -2.99 14.37
C THR A 7 -21.65 -3.77 13.50
N LEU A 8 -21.96 -3.97 12.20
CA LEU A 8 -21.04 -4.56 11.23
C LEU A 8 -19.88 -3.60 10.91
N PHE A 9 -20.18 -2.30 10.78
CA PHE A 9 -19.18 -1.25 10.57
C PHE A 9 -18.26 -1.09 11.80
N THR A 10 -18.81 -1.15 13.01
CA THR A 10 -18.01 -1.10 14.24
C THR A 10 -17.20 -2.37 14.44
N LEU A 11 -17.70 -3.56 14.09
CA LEU A 11 -16.90 -4.80 14.13
C LEU A 11 -15.77 -4.77 13.11
N SER A 12 -16.02 -4.29 11.89
CA SER A 12 -14.98 -4.15 10.87
C SER A 12 -13.92 -3.12 11.27
N ALA A 13 -14.33 -2.00 11.90
CA ALA A 13 -13.42 -1.02 12.45
C ALA A 13 -12.63 -1.56 13.65
N LEU A 14 -13.25 -2.38 14.50
CA LEU A 14 -12.59 -3.03 15.65
C LEU A 14 -11.58 -4.08 15.20
N VAL A 15 -11.87 -4.83 14.13
CA VAL A 15 -10.94 -5.79 13.52
C VAL A 15 -9.79 -5.06 12.84
N LEU A 16 -10.04 -3.94 12.15
CA LEU A 16 -8.99 -3.07 11.60
C LEU A 16 -8.09 -2.50 12.70
N LEU A 17 -8.67 -2.09 13.84
CA LEU A 17 -7.98 -1.57 15.02
C LEU A 17 -7.17 -2.66 15.74
N CYS A 18 -7.69 -3.89 15.80
CA CYS A 18 -7.01 -5.03 16.42
C CYS A 18 -5.82 -5.52 15.56
N LEU A 19 -5.96 -5.49 14.23
CA LEU A 19 -4.85 -5.70 13.29
C LEU A 19 -3.81 -4.57 13.34
N PHE A 20 -4.24 -3.35 13.66
CA PHE A 20 -3.37 -2.19 13.90
C PHE A 20 -2.45 -2.38 15.12
N LEU A 21 -2.94 -3.07 16.16
CA LEU A 21 -2.18 -3.30 17.40
C LEU A 21 -1.21 -4.48 17.29
N LEU A 22 -1.52 -5.49 16.48
CA LEU A 22 -0.67 -6.69 16.35
C LEU A 22 0.54 -6.49 15.43
N THR A 23 0.54 -5.47 14.57
CA THR A 23 1.64 -5.21 13.62
C THR A 23 2.73 -4.27 14.16
N GLY A 24 2.58 -3.77 15.40
CA GLY A 24 3.52 -2.86 16.05
C GLY A 24 4.79 -3.49 16.62
N CYS A 25 4.93 -4.82 16.60
CA CYS A 25 6.13 -5.49 17.11
C CYS A 25 7.05 -5.91 15.96
N ARG A 26 8.00 -5.04 15.59
CA ARG A 26 9.22 -5.49 14.91
C ARG A 26 10.43 -5.05 15.72
N GLN A 27 11.25 -6.03 16.10
CA GLN A 27 12.50 -5.89 16.84
C GLN A 27 13.44 -4.89 16.14
N GLU A 28 13.57 -3.70 16.72
CA GLU A 28 14.71 -2.82 16.44
C GLU A 28 15.97 -3.40 17.13
N HIS A 29 17.13 -3.17 16.52
CA HIS A 29 18.43 -3.56 17.06
C HIS A 29 18.56 -2.99 18.49
N ARG A 30 18.92 -3.83 19.48
CA ARG A 30 18.89 -3.52 20.93
C ARG A 30 19.65 -2.25 21.36
N PHE A 31 20.47 -1.67 20.48
CA PHE A 31 21.34 -0.53 20.75
C PHE A 31 21.03 0.73 19.92
N ILE A 32 20.22 0.65 18.87
CA ILE A 32 19.88 1.81 18.02
C ILE A 32 18.41 2.14 18.26
N LYS A 33 18.15 3.29 18.88
CA LYS A 33 16.81 3.69 19.34
C LYS A 33 15.99 4.43 18.30
N LYS A 34 16.65 5.14 17.39
CA LYS A 34 15.97 5.95 16.37
C LYS A 34 16.93 6.32 15.25
N THR A 35 16.45 6.25 14.02
CA THR A 35 17.10 6.91 12.89
C THR A 35 16.06 7.80 12.20
N ALA A 36 16.42 9.03 11.87
CA ALA A 36 15.51 9.98 11.25
C ALA A 36 16.28 10.91 10.31
N PHE A 37 15.63 11.32 9.23
CA PHE A 37 16.10 12.44 8.42
C PHE A 37 15.89 13.74 9.21
N LYS A 38 16.94 14.56 9.35
CA LYS A 38 16.84 15.87 10.02
C LYS A 38 16.61 16.98 8.99
N ASP A 39 17.31 16.92 7.84
CA ASP A 39 17.20 17.84 6.70
C ASP A 39 17.27 17.08 5.36
N ALA A 40 17.15 17.79 4.24
CA ALA A 40 17.31 17.23 2.88
C ALA A 40 18.63 16.45 2.69
N ASN A 41 19.67 16.78 3.46
CA ASN A 41 21.03 16.25 3.27
C ASN A 41 21.60 15.65 4.56
N SER A 42 20.77 15.36 5.58
CA SER A 42 21.26 14.88 6.87
C SER A 42 20.44 13.73 7.45
N ILE A 43 21.15 12.67 7.87
CA ILE A 43 20.59 11.52 8.61
C ILE A 43 21.09 11.58 10.04
N VAL A 44 20.19 11.53 11.01
CA VAL A 44 20.50 11.47 12.44
C VAL A 44 20.27 10.05 12.94
N ILE A 45 21.24 9.55 13.69
CA ILE A 45 21.25 8.24 14.33
C ILE A 45 21.35 8.46 15.84
N THR A 46 20.39 7.94 16.59
CA THR A 46 20.35 7.99 18.06
C THR A 46 20.64 6.61 18.63
N PHE A 47 21.73 6.50 19.40
CA PHE A 47 22.16 5.28 20.09
C PHE A 47 21.61 5.22 21.51
N ALA A 48 21.51 4.00 22.06
CA ALA A 48 21.05 3.76 23.42
C ALA A 48 22.12 4.14 24.49
N GLY A 49 23.40 4.16 24.13
CA GLY A 49 24.53 4.51 25.00
C GLY A 49 25.57 5.42 24.31
N PRO A 50 26.59 5.90 25.04
CA PRO A 50 27.64 6.74 24.49
C PRO A 50 28.53 5.94 23.52
N VAL A 51 28.88 6.55 22.39
CA VAL A 51 29.69 5.95 21.34
C VAL A 51 31.08 6.60 21.32
N ASP A 52 32.12 5.82 21.00
CA ASP A 52 33.50 6.32 20.96
C ASP A 52 33.70 7.36 19.85
N GLU A 53 34.38 8.46 20.17
CA GLU A 53 34.60 9.59 19.25
C GLU A 53 35.44 9.21 18.02
N GLY A 54 36.42 8.31 18.20
CA GLY A 54 37.27 7.83 17.11
C GLY A 54 36.52 6.97 16.09
N TRP A 55 35.51 6.22 16.54
CA TRP A 55 34.67 5.42 15.66
C TRP A 55 33.57 6.27 15.00
N ALA A 56 32.92 7.15 15.78
CA ALA A 56 31.79 7.95 15.30
C ALA A 56 32.15 8.95 14.19
N LYS A 57 33.42 9.37 14.11
CA LYS A 57 33.95 10.29 13.08
C LYS A 57 34.51 9.55 11.86
N ASP A 58 34.66 8.23 11.90
CA ASP A 58 35.21 7.45 10.80
C ASP A 58 34.14 7.17 9.74
N ILE A 59 34.21 7.91 8.64
CA ILE A 59 33.28 7.82 7.50
C ILE A 59 33.30 6.42 6.87
N SER A 60 34.43 5.71 6.91
CA SER A 60 34.58 4.38 6.28
C SER A 60 33.71 3.30 6.93
N LYS A 61 33.23 3.55 8.16
CA LYS A 61 32.39 2.61 8.93
C LYS A 61 30.91 2.68 8.54
N TYR A 62 30.50 3.71 7.81
CA TYR A 62 29.13 3.95 7.39
C TYR A 62 29.00 3.69 5.89
N THR A 63 28.08 2.82 5.50
CA THR A 63 27.67 2.65 4.11
C THR A 63 26.18 2.90 4.02
N VAL A 64 25.79 3.83 3.14
CA VAL A 64 24.39 4.20 2.94
C VAL A 64 24.04 4.00 1.47
N TYR A 65 22.94 3.30 1.24
CA TYR A 65 22.43 3.00 -0.11
C TYR A 65 20.90 3.05 -0.11
N GLU A 66 20.29 3.28 -1.26
CA GLU A 66 18.85 3.22 -1.43
C GLU A 66 18.40 1.75 -1.50
N LYS A 67 17.30 1.38 -0.83
CA LYS A 67 16.83 -0.02 -0.81
C LYS A 67 16.61 -0.64 -2.21
N PRO A 68 16.07 0.06 -3.23
CA PRO A 68 15.93 -0.52 -4.57
C PRO A 68 17.27 -0.64 -5.31
N ASP A 69 18.27 0.20 -4.98
CA ASP A 69 19.56 0.27 -5.68
C ASP A 69 20.75 0.05 -4.72
N PRO A 70 21.00 -1.20 -4.28
CA PRO A 70 22.06 -1.51 -3.30
C PRO A 70 23.49 -1.26 -3.82
N ASP A 71 23.66 -1.15 -5.13
CA ASP A 71 24.96 -0.94 -5.77
C ASP A 71 25.40 0.54 -5.76
N ILE A 72 24.47 1.47 -5.55
CA ILE A 72 24.74 2.91 -5.52
C ILE A 72 24.98 3.36 -4.08
N LYS A 73 26.26 3.52 -3.72
CA LYS A 73 26.67 4.00 -2.40
C LYS A 73 26.67 5.52 -2.35
N LEU A 74 25.87 6.09 -1.45
CA LEU A 74 25.80 7.53 -1.21
C LEU A 74 27.05 8.00 -0.47
N LYS A 75 27.71 9.04 -1.01
CA LYS A 75 28.93 9.60 -0.41
C LYS A 75 28.59 10.50 0.78
N ILE A 76 29.07 10.11 1.96
CA ILE A 76 28.99 10.89 3.19
C ILE A 76 30.13 11.92 3.19
N THR A 77 29.81 13.18 3.49
CA THR A 77 30.77 14.29 3.54
C THR A 77 31.31 14.49 4.95
N GLU A 78 30.44 14.44 5.96
CA GLU A 78 30.80 14.69 7.36
C GLU A 78 29.98 13.82 8.31
N ALA A 79 30.61 13.38 9.40
CA ALA A 79 29.97 12.69 10.51
C ALA A 79 30.21 13.49 11.80
N HIS A 80 29.15 14.10 12.34
CA HIS A 80 29.20 14.91 13.56
C HIS A 80 28.61 14.15 14.75
N LEU A 81 29.39 14.01 15.82
CA LEU A 81 28.92 13.48 17.09
C LEU A 81 28.44 14.64 17.98
N SER A 82 27.23 14.55 18.51
CA SER A 82 26.70 15.52 19.48
C SER A 82 27.43 15.45 20.82
N GLN A 83 27.41 16.54 21.58
CA GLN A 83 28.05 16.65 22.91
C GLN A 83 27.61 15.57 23.90
N ASP A 84 26.40 15.01 23.72
CA ASP A 84 25.87 13.91 24.54
C ASP A 84 26.47 12.52 24.24
N LYS A 85 27.38 12.41 23.24
CA LYS A 85 27.98 11.17 22.72
C LYS A 85 26.99 10.09 22.26
N LYS A 86 25.70 10.42 22.16
CA LYS A 86 24.59 9.49 21.87
C LYS A 86 23.97 9.70 20.49
N THR A 87 24.27 10.80 19.81
CA THR A 87 23.68 11.12 18.50
C THR A 87 24.76 11.41 17.47
N VAL A 88 24.71 10.71 16.34
CA VAL A 88 25.59 10.93 15.18
C VAL A 88 24.74 11.50 14.05
N THR A 89 25.20 12.61 13.48
CA THR A 89 24.59 13.23 12.30
C THR A 89 25.50 13.04 11.10
N LEU A 90 25.03 12.30 10.10
CA LEU A 90 25.71 12.09 8.84
C LEU A 90 25.20 13.12 7.82
N ARG A 91 26.11 13.85 7.19
CA ARG A 91 25.82 14.85 6.17
C ARG A 91 26.24 14.35 4.79
N PHE A 92 25.38 14.53 3.80
CA PHE A 92 25.58 14.06 2.43
C PHE A 92 25.86 15.23 1.49
N LYS A 93 26.61 14.96 0.42
CA LYS A 93 27.00 15.96 -0.59
C LYS A 93 25.81 16.36 -1.46
N GLU A 94 24.93 15.42 -1.73
CA GLU A 94 23.75 15.56 -2.59
C GLU A 94 22.48 15.45 -1.74
N ASN A 95 21.39 16.05 -2.23
CA ASN A 95 20.09 15.92 -1.58
C ASN A 95 19.66 14.46 -1.62
N LEU A 96 19.24 13.93 -0.46
CA LEU A 96 18.80 12.55 -0.33
C LEU A 96 17.39 12.41 -0.91
N ASN A 97 17.15 11.33 -1.64
CA ASN A 97 15.82 10.96 -2.11
C ASN A 97 14.98 10.45 -0.94
N GLN A 98 14.30 11.35 -0.23
CA GLN A 98 13.58 11.00 1.00
C GLN A 98 12.35 10.10 0.78
N ASP A 99 11.99 9.82 -0.47
CA ASP A 99 10.81 9.04 -0.85
C ASP A 99 11.10 7.54 -0.87
N GLN A 100 12.39 7.19 -0.94
CA GLN A 100 12.86 5.82 -0.86
C GLN A 100 13.50 5.51 0.51
N PRO A 101 13.26 4.31 1.06
CA PRO A 101 13.91 3.91 2.30
C PRO A 101 15.41 3.76 2.07
N HIS A 102 16.19 4.46 2.87
CA HIS A 102 17.65 4.36 2.86
C HIS A 102 18.10 3.28 3.83
N MET A 103 19.00 2.41 3.39
CA MET A 103 19.63 1.40 4.21
C MET A 103 20.98 1.93 4.69
N LEU A 104 21.14 1.94 6.00
CA LEU A 104 22.35 2.37 6.68
C LEU A 104 23.03 1.16 7.29
N ALA A 105 24.15 0.75 6.71
CA ALA A 105 25.00 -0.32 7.20
C ALA A 105 26.16 0.29 8.00
N MET A 106 26.31 -0.16 9.23
CA MET A 106 27.33 0.31 10.18
C MET A 106 28.20 -0.88 10.56
N SER A 107 29.52 -0.75 10.39
CA SER A 107 30.46 -1.83 10.71
C SER A 107 31.18 -1.56 12.03
N GLN A 108 31.29 -2.60 12.88
CA GLN A 108 32.12 -2.62 14.09
C GLN A 108 31.83 -1.46 15.07
N ILE A 109 30.57 -1.30 15.50
CA ILE A 109 30.16 -0.25 16.45
C ILE A 109 30.92 -0.44 17.77
N THR A 110 31.69 0.56 18.22
CA THR A 110 32.37 0.52 19.53
C THR A 110 31.73 1.47 20.54
N SER A 111 31.59 0.99 21.77
CA SER A 111 31.09 1.76 22.91
C SER A 111 31.87 1.32 24.15
N GLU A 112 32.51 2.28 24.82
CA GLU A 112 33.25 2.05 26.07
C GLU A 112 34.29 0.90 25.95
N GLY A 113 34.96 0.79 24.80
CA GLY A 113 36.01 -0.21 24.57
C GLY A 113 35.52 -1.63 24.23
N ARG A 114 34.21 -1.86 24.02
CA ARG A 114 33.66 -3.14 23.54
C ARG A 114 33.09 -3.01 22.12
N SER A 115 33.37 -4.00 21.26
CA SER A 115 32.75 -4.09 19.91
C SER A 115 31.35 -4.70 20.02
N LEU A 116 30.35 -3.94 19.58
CA LEU A 116 28.92 -4.28 19.56
C LEU A 116 28.48 -4.88 18.21
N GLY A 117 29.43 -5.16 17.30
CA GLY A 117 29.18 -5.78 16.00
C GLY A 117 28.73 -4.79 14.92
N SER A 118 28.21 -5.33 13.80
CA SER A 118 27.66 -4.56 12.68
C SER A 118 26.14 -4.46 12.80
N ALA A 119 25.57 -3.28 12.53
CA ALA A 119 24.13 -3.07 12.51
C ALA A 119 23.67 -2.58 11.14
N PHE A 120 22.49 -3.05 10.72
CA PHE A 120 21.79 -2.57 9.54
C PHE A 120 20.51 -1.89 9.99
N VAL A 121 20.36 -0.61 9.67
CA VAL A 121 19.18 0.17 10.06
C VAL A 121 18.57 0.82 8.83
N SER A 122 17.25 0.71 8.68
CA SER A 122 16.52 1.39 7.62
C SER A 122 16.06 2.76 8.13
N VAL A 123 16.54 3.82 7.51
CA VAL A 123 16.12 5.19 7.78
C VAL A 123 14.90 5.49 6.91
N LYS A 124 13.75 5.76 7.53
CA LYS A 124 12.51 6.13 6.85
C LYS A 124 12.05 7.52 7.31
N LYS A 125 11.51 8.32 6.38
CA LYS A 125 10.77 9.56 6.70
C LYS A 125 9.56 9.24 7.58
N LEU A 126 9.05 10.24 8.30
CA LEU A 126 7.89 10.14 9.23
C LEU A 126 6.81 9.21 8.64
N TYR A 127 6.73 8.00 9.19
CA TYR A 127 6.08 6.83 8.58
C TYR A 127 4.63 7.06 8.15
N LEU A 128 3.92 7.96 8.84
CA LEU A 128 2.55 8.34 8.52
C LEU A 128 2.40 9.06 7.17
N GLY A 129 3.33 9.97 6.84
CA GLY A 129 3.28 10.75 5.60
C GLY A 129 3.51 9.89 4.37
N TYR A 130 4.45 8.95 4.45
CA TYR A 130 4.70 7.97 3.40
C TYR A 130 3.50 7.03 3.21
N LEU A 131 2.91 6.51 4.29
CA LEU A 131 1.69 5.69 4.21
C LEU A 131 0.52 6.44 3.55
N PHE A 132 0.37 7.72 3.86
CA PHE A 132 -0.65 8.57 3.25
C PHE A 132 -0.36 8.87 1.77
N SER A 133 0.91 9.02 1.39
CA SER A 133 1.32 9.13 0.00
C SER A 133 0.98 7.86 -0.79
N VAL A 134 1.29 6.67 -0.27
CA VAL A 134 0.91 5.39 -0.91
C VAL A 134 -0.60 5.28 -1.07
N LEU A 135 -1.36 5.70 -0.05
CA LEU A 135 -2.82 5.70 -0.09
C LEU A 135 -3.37 6.60 -1.22
N ILE A 136 -2.96 7.88 -1.24
CA ILE A 136 -3.41 8.84 -2.26
C ILE A 136 -2.91 8.43 -3.64
N GLY A 137 -1.67 7.95 -3.70
CA GLY A 137 -1.03 7.42 -4.90
C GLY A 137 -1.87 6.33 -5.53
N ALA A 138 -2.26 5.31 -4.78
CA ALA A 138 -3.11 4.22 -5.28
C ALA A 138 -4.55 4.65 -5.58
N MET A 139 -5.08 5.64 -4.84
CA MET A 139 -6.46 6.09 -4.97
C MET A 139 -6.67 6.97 -6.21
N ILE A 140 -5.74 7.88 -6.51
CA ILE A 140 -5.91 8.93 -7.52
C ILE A 140 -4.81 8.88 -8.59
N ILE A 141 -3.54 9.01 -8.20
CA ILE A 141 -2.42 9.20 -9.14
C ILE A 141 -2.22 7.98 -10.05
N ASN A 142 -2.07 6.80 -9.43
CA ASN A 142 -1.90 5.51 -10.09
C ASN A 142 -3.17 4.67 -9.96
N ASN A 143 -4.33 5.28 -10.24
CA ASN A 143 -5.61 4.61 -10.12
C ASN A 143 -5.66 3.36 -11.01
N PHE A 144 -5.98 2.20 -10.41
CA PHE A 144 -5.96 0.92 -11.09
C PHE A 144 -6.97 0.82 -12.25
N VAL A 145 -8.07 1.57 -12.22
CA VAL A 145 -9.11 1.56 -13.26
C VAL A 145 -8.71 2.44 -14.43
N PHE A 146 -8.37 3.71 -14.16
CA PHE A 146 -8.18 4.71 -15.23
C PHE A 146 -6.74 4.80 -15.74
N ALA A 147 -5.74 4.54 -14.89
CA ALA A 147 -4.33 4.59 -15.29
C ALA A 147 -3.79 3.23 -15.74
N LYS A 148 -4.22 2.14 -15.09
CA LYS A 148 -3.77 0.77 -15.41
C LYS A 148 -4.78 -0.07 -16.19
N TYR A 149 -5.98 0.45 -16.46
CA TYR A 149 -7.04 -0.23 -17.22
C TYR A 149 -7.46 -1.60 -16.67
N LEU A 150 -7.39 -1.78 -15.34
CA LEU A 150 -7.76 -3.02 -14.66
C LEU A 150 -9.19 -2.97 -14.12
N GLY A 151 -9.86 -4.13 -14.08
CA GLY A 151 -11.17 -4.26 -13.42
C GLY A 151 -12.37 -3.71 -14.20
N LEU A 152 -12.20 -3.46 -15.50
CA LEU A 152 -13.22 -2.89 -16.39
C LEU A 152 -14.52 -3.74 -16.46
N CYS A 153 -14.42 -5.06 -16.31
CA CYS A 153 -15.56 -5.98 -16.38
C CYS A 153 -16.62 -5.66 -15.31
N VAL A 154 -16.20 -5.52 -14.06
CA VAL A 154 -17.09 -5.17 -12.94
C VAL A 154 -17.49 -3.71 -13.02
N PHE A 155 -16.56 -2.84 -13.45
CA PHE A 155 -16.78 -1.42 -13.61
C PHE A 155 -17.95 -1.09 -14.56
N PHE A 156 -17.99 -1.68 -15.77
CA PHE A 156 -19.09 -1.44 -16.71
C PHE A 156 -20.39 -2.14 -16.32
N GLY A 157 -20.32 -3.29 -15.65
CA GLY A 157 -21.51 -4.03 -15.20
C GLY A 157 -22.27 -3.29 -14.09
N THR A 158 -21.55 -2.69 -13.13
CA THR A 158 -22.13 -2.18 -11.88
C THR A 158 -22.30 -0.67 -11.83
N SER A 159 -21.86 0.05 -12.86
CA SER A 159 -21.95 1.51 -12.95
C SER A 159 -23.28 2.05 -13.48
N GLN A 160 -24.32 1.23 -13.66
CA GLN A 160 -25.60 1.73 -14.20
C GLN A 160 -26.36 2.59 -13.20
N LYS A 161 -26.36 2.22 -11.92
CA LYS A 161 -27.07 2.92 -10.85
C LYS A 161 -26.11 3.32 -9.74
N LYS A 162 -26.26 4.52 -9.20
CA LYS A 162 -25.42 5.07 -8.13
C LYS A 162 -25.52 4.25 -6.84
N SER A 163 -26.72 3.80 -6.47
CA SER A 163 -26.94 2.98 -5.27
C SER A 163 -26.22 1.62 -5.37
N THR A 164 -26.24 1.00 -6.56
CA THR A 164 -25.53 -0.25 -6.85
C THR A 164 -24.02 -0.05 -6.87
N ALA A 165 -23.54 1.02 -7.52
CA ALA A 165 -22.12 1.34 -7.64
C ALA A 165 -21.44 1.56 -6.29
N ILE A 166 -22.09 2.30 -5.38
CA ILE A 166 -21.57 2.52 -4.02
C ILE A 166 -21.50 1.22 -3.23
N GLY A 167 -22.57 0.41 -3.29
CA GLY A 167 -22.61 -0.89 -2.60
C GLY A 167 -21.48 -1.81 -3.07
N MET A 168 -21.29 -1.93 -4.39
CA MET A 168 -20.23 -2.75 -4.98
C MET A 168 -18.83 -2.25 -4.62
N GLY A 169 -18.58 -0.93 -4.70
CA GLY A 169 -17.27 -0.39 -4.39
C GLY A 169 -16.87 -0.59 -2.91
N ILE A 170 -17.82 -0.49 -1.98
CA ILE A 170 -17.57 -0.76 -0.55
C ILE A 170 -17.26 -2.25 -0.34
N THR A 171 -18.08 -3.15 -0.87
CA THR A 171 -17.85 -4.60 -0.77
C THR A 171 -16.49 -4.98 -1.38
N PHE A 172 -16.17 -4.43 -2.53
CA PHE A 172 -14.90 -4.64 -3.22
C PHE A 172 -13.70 -4.20 -2.37
N THR A 173 -13.78 -3.02 -1.74
CA THR A 173 -12.72 -2.49 -0.87
C THR A 173 -12.46 -3.42 0.32
N ILE A 174 -13.52 -3.94 0.95
CA ILE A 174 -13.41 -4.85 2.10
C ILE A 174 -12.73 -6.16 1.68
N VAL A 175 -13.19 -6.77 0.58
CA VAL A 175 -12.61 -8.00 0.04
C VAL A 175 -11.14 -7.78 -0.32
N MET A 176 -10.83 -6.66 -0.96
CA MET A 176 -9.47 -6.32 -1.40
C MET A 176 -8.50 -6.17 -0.23
N VAL A 177 -8.90 -5.46 0.82
CA VAL A 177 -8.09 -5.29 2.04
C VAL A 177 -7.85 -6.64 2.72
N PHE A 178 -8.90 -7.43 2.91
CA PHE A 178 -8.80 -8.72 3.58
C PHE A 178 -7.92 -9.71 2.79
N SER A 179 -8.16 -9.83 1.49
CA SER A 179 -7.41 -10.71 0.61
C SER A 179 -5.94 -10.29 0.49
N SER A 180 -5.65 -8.99 0.37
CA SER A 180 -4.27 -8.50 0.23
C SER A 180 -3.48 -8.66 1.52
N MET A 181 -4.10 -8.48 2.69
CA MET A 181 -3.45 -8.71 3.98
C MET A 181 -3.08 -10.18 4.18
N MET A 182 -4.01 -11.08 3.84
CA MET A 182 -3.76 -12.51 3.91
C MET A 182 -2.70 -12.95 2.87
N ALA A 183 -2.72 -12.37 1.67
CA ALA A 183 -1.71 -12.62 0.64
C ALA A 183 -0.32 -12.18 1.09
N TRP A 184 -0.21 -11.00 1.73
CA TRP A 184 1.04 -10.50 2.29
C TRP A 184 1.60 -11.44 3.37
N PHE A 185 0.75 -11.88 4.30
CA PHE A 185 1.15 -12.81 5.35
C PHE A 185 1.71 -14.11 4.74
N LEU A 186 0.96 -14.70 3.80
CA LEU A 186 1.35 -15.95 3.20
C LEU A 186 2.59 -15.81 2.30
N TYR A 187 2.74 -14.70 1.59
CA TYR A 187 3.95 -14.40 0.79
C TYR A 187 5.19 -14.31 1.68
N GLN A 188 5.12 -13.57 2.79
CA GLN A 188 6.27 -13.33 3.67
C GLN A 188 6.64 -14.55 4.52
N PHE A 189 5.66 -15.34 4.99
CA PHE A 189 5.88 -16.48 5.89
C PHE A 189 6.01 -17.83 5.17
N VAL A 190 5.51 -17.96 3.94
CA VAL A 190 5.54 -19.23 3.19
C VAL A 190 6.38 -19.08 1.93
N LEU A 191 6.03 -18.20 1.00
CA LEU A 191 6.68 -18.21 -0.32
C LEU A 191 8.15 -17.81 -0.24
N LYS A 192 8.46 -16.76 0.52
CA LYS A 192 9.84 -16.27 0.72
C LYS A 192 10.80 -17.29 1.35
N PRO A 193 10.49 -17.92 2.50
CA PRO A 193 11.40 -18.87 3.12
C PRO A 193 11.58 -20.15 2.30
N TYR A 194 10.53 -20.60 1.61
CA TYR A 194 10.60 -21.81 0.78
C TYR A 194 11.09 -21.55 -0.66
N ARG A 195 11.43 -20.30 -1.02
CA ARG A 195 11.90 -19.91 -2.37
C ARG A 195 10.92 -20.30 -3.49
N LEU A 196 9.62 -20.23 -3.21
CA LEU A 196 8.54 -20.65 -4.12
C LEU A 196 7.93 -19.45 -4.87
N ASP A 197 8.76 -18.52 -5.32
CA ASP A 197 8.29 -17.28 -5.95
C ASP A 197 7.48 -17.55 -7.24
N PHE A 198 7.80 -18.61 -7.98
CA PHE A 198 7.08 -18.99 -9.21
C PHE A 198 5.61 -19.39 -8.99
N LEU A 199 5.23 -19.75 -7.75
CA LEU A 199 3.88 -20.22 -7.43
C LEU A 199 2.95 -19.08 -6.96
N GLU A 200 3.45 -17.84 -6.89
CA GLU A 200 2.74 -16.69 -6.33
C GLU A 200 1.36 -16.46 -6.95
N ILE A 201 1.26 -16.55 -8.29
CA ILE A 201 0.01 -16.26 -9.02
C ILE A 201 -1.07 -17.28 -8.65
N VAL A 202 -0.73 -18.57 -8.66
CA VAL A 202 -1.66 -19.67 -8.36
C VAL A 202 -2.16 -19.54 -6.91
N VAL A 203 -1.24 -19.26 -6.00
CA VAL A 203 -1.53 -19.09 -4.58
C VAL A 203 -2.43 -17.87 -4.34
N PHE A 204 -2.14 -16.73 -4.97
CA PHE A 204 -2.96 -15.52 -4.82
C PHE A 204 -4.37 -15.70 -5.39
N ILE A 205 -4.53 -16.36 -6.54
CA ILE A 205 -5.85 -16.67 -7.09
C ILE A 205 -6.64 -17.57 -6.13
N GLY A 206 -6.02 -18.62 -5.59
CA GLY A 206 -6.68 -19.50 -4.63
C GLY A 206 -7.12 -18.77 -3.36
N LEU A 207 -6.26 -17.89 -2.84
CA LEU A 207 -6.53 -17.10 -1.64
C LEU A 207 -7.69 -16.10 -1.84
N VAL A 208 -7.70 -15.43 -2.99
CA VAL A 208 -8.78 -14.52 -3.39
C VAL A 208 -10.09 -15.29 -3.51
N SER A 209 -10.07 -16.44 -4.19
CA SER A 209 -11.26 -17.28 -4.38
C SER A 209 -11.87 -17.68 -3.04
N LEU A 210 -11.05 -18.16 -2.10
CA LEU A 210 -11.50 -18.51 -0.75
C LEU A 210 -12.08 -17.30 0.00
N SER A 211 -11.44 -16.13 -0.10
CA SER A 211 -11.87 -14.90 0.56
C SER A 211 -13.21 -14.40 0.03
N VAL A 212 -13.39 -14.35 -1.28
CA VAL A 212 -14.65 -13.93 -1.92
C VAL A 212 -15.77 -14.92 -1.62
N GLN A 213 -15.48 -16.22 -1.65
CA GLN A 213 -16.47 -17.25 -1.37
C GLN A 213 -16.95 -17.25 0.09
N ALA A 214 -16.05 -16.91 1.03
CA ALA A 214 -16.43 -16.64 2.41
C ALA A 214 -17.39 -15.43 2.50
N VAL A 215 -17.09 -14.34 1.79
CA VAL A 215 -17.97 -13.16 1.74
C VAL A 215 -19.32 -13.48 1.09
N ASP A 216 -19.35 -14.27 0.01
CA ASP A 216 -20.60 -14.72 -0.65
C ASP A 216 -21.52 -15.44 0.34
N THR A 217 -20.95 -16.38 1.10
CA THR A 217 -21.68 -17.17 2.10
C THR A 217 -22.20 -16.30 3.24
N ILE A 218 -21.40 -15.34 3.71
CA ILE A 218 -21.81 -14.38 4.74
C ILE A 218 -22.96 -13.50 4.23
N LEU A 219 -22.88 -12.99 3.00
CA LEU A 219 -23.88 -12.10 2.43
C LEU A 219 -25.24 -12.80 2.26
N ARG A 220 -25.24 -14.06 1.81
CA ARG A 220 -26.46 -14.89 1.72
C ARG A 220 -27.20 -15.01 3.06
N LYS A 221 -26.45 -15.09 4.16
CA LYS A 221 -27.01 -15.29 5.50
C LYS A 221 -27.41 -13.99 6.20
N VAL A 222 -26.67 -12.90 5.98
CA VAL A 222 -26.90 -11.62 6.67
C VAL A 222 -27.96 -10.77 5.97
N ASN A 223 -27.94 -10.69 4.64
CA ASN A 223 -28.87 -9.83 3.90
C ASN A 223 -29.28 -10.43 2.54
N PRO A 224 -30.33 -11.26 2.49
CA PRO A 224 -30.78 -11.92 1.26
C PRO A 224 -31.33 -10.93 0.21
N MET A 225 -31.75 -9.73 0.63
CA MET A 225 -32.21 -8.67 -0.29
C MET A 225 -31.05 -8.06 -1.08
N LEU A 226 -29.93 -7.81 -0.41
CA LEU A 226 -28.67 -7.41 -1.06
C LEU A 226 -28.13 -8.53 -1.95
N PHE A 227 -28.16 -9.78 -1.48
CA PHE A 227 -27.69 -10.92 -2.25
C PHE A 227 -28.46 -11.09 -3.58
N LYS A 228 -29.78 -10.89 -3.60
CA LYS A 228 -30.57 -10.92 -4.86
C LYS A 228 -30.19 -9.82 -5.85
N ALA A 229 -29.76 -8.66 -5.37
CA ALA A 229 -29.36 -7.53 -6.22
C ALA A 229 -27.89 -7.64 -6.70
N PHE A 230 -27.01 -8.23 -5.90
CA PHE A 230 -25.56 -8.26 -6.13
C PHE A 230 -24.99 -9.65 -6.48
N GLY A 231 -25.80 -10.73 -6.40
CA GLY A 231 -25.33 -12.11 -6.49
C GLY A 231 -24.57 -12.47 -7.77
N VAL A 232 -24.97 -11.90 -8.92
CA VAL A 232 -24.24 -12.09 -10.19
C VAL A 232 -22.87 -11.40 -10.17
N TYR A 233 -22.76 -10.28 -9.46
CA TYR A 233 -21.53 -9.50 -9.40
C TYR A 233 -20.50 -10.04 -8.41
N LEU A 234 -20.91 -10.83 -7.40
CA LEU A 234 -19.99 -11.46 -6.45
C LEU A 234 -19.04 -12.45 -7.13
N VAL A 235 -19.53 -13.24 -8.09
CA VAL A 235 -18.67 -14.10 -8.92
C VAL A 235 -17.70 -13.28 -9.77
N LEU A 236 -18.16 -12.12 -10.25
CA LEU A 236 -17.36 -11.19 -11.03
C LEU A 236 -16.24 -10.51 -10.22
N VAL A 237 -16.35 -10.47 -8.89
CA VAL A 237 -15.28 -9.99 -8.00
C VAL A 237 -14.10 -10.96 -8.00
N ILE A 238 -14.33 -12.28 -8.02
CA ILE A 238 -13.25 -13.29 -8.01
C ILE A 238 -12.31 -13.13 -9.21
N ALA A 239 -12.89 -12.87 -10.37
CA ALA A 239 -12.16 -12.70 -11.62
C ALA A 239 -11.75 -11.22 -11.89
N ASN A 240 -11.81 -10.34 -10.88
CA ASN A 240 -11.43 -8.95 -11.08
C ASN A 240 -9.91 -8.80 -11.12
N CYS A 241 -9.40 -8.21 -12.20
CA CYS A 241 -7.97 -8.03 -12.42
C CYS A 241 -7.27 -7.21 -11.32
N ILE A 242 -7.96 -6.24 -10.70
CA ILE A 242 -7.37 -5.41 -9.64
C ILE A 242 -7.13 -6.25 -8.38
N ILE A 243 -8.03 -7.20 -8.06
CA ILE A 243 -7.90 -8.06 -6.87
C ILE A 243 -6.68 -8.97 -6.95
N ILE A 244 -6.27 -9.37 -8.16
CA ILE A 244 -5.03 -10.13 -8.37
C ILE A 244 -3.82 -9.20 -8.49
N ALA A 245 -3.95 -8.08 -9.19
CA ALA A 245 -2.85 -7.16 -9.46
C ALA A 245 -2.29 -6.50 -8.18
N VAL A 246 -3.13 -6.22 -7.18
CA VAL A 246 -2.70 -5.62 -5.91
C VAL A 246 -1.74 -6.57 -5.16
N PRO A 247 -2.13 -7.80 -4.76
CA PRO A 247 -1.21 -8.77 -4.16
C PRO A 247 0.09 -8.99 -4.93
N LEU A 248 0.03 -9.04 -6.27
CA LEU A 248 1.21 -9.17 -7.12
C LEU A 248 2.13 -7.95 -7.01
N THR A 249 1.56 -6.75 -6.96
CA THR A 249 2.31 -5.49 -6.74
C THR A 249 2.92 -5.45 -5.33
N LEU A 250 2.26 -6.03 -4.32
CA LEU A 250 2.80 -6.16 -2.97
C LEU A 250 4.03 -7.07 -2.93
N ALA A 251 3.96 -8.21 -3.63
CA ALA A 251 5.04 -9.17 -3.74
C ALA A 251 6.24 -8.55 -4.46
N ALA A 252 6.01 -7.96 -5.64
CA ALA A 252 7.05 -7.32 -6.45
C ALA A 252 7.80 -6.20 -5.71
N ASN A 253 7.09 -5.33 -4.99
CA ASN A 253 7.71 -4.20 -4.28
C ASN A 253 8.18 -4.54 -2.85
N THR A 254 7.96 -5.75 -2.36
CA THR A 254 8.30 -6.19 -1.00
C THR A 254 7.80 -5.24 0.10
N TYR A 255 6.54 -4.81 0.00
CA TYR A 255 5.93 -3.90 0.96
C TYR A 255 5.84 -4.51 2.37
N ASN A 256 5.86 -3.65 3.40
CA ASN A 256 5.58 -4.03 4.79
C ASN A 256 4.06 -4.18 5.04
N ALA A 257 3.66 -4.84 6.13
CA ALA A 257 2.24 -5.08 6.45
C ALA A 257 1.35 -3.82 6.36
N MET A 258 1.82 -2.69 6.88
CA MET A 258 1.08 -1.43 6.85
C MET A 258 1.08 -0.78 5.46
N GLU A 259 2.17 -0.87 4.72
CA GLU A 259 2.27 -0.34 3.35
C GLU A 259 1.32 -1.12 2.43
N SER A 260 1.30 -2.44 2.58
CA SER A 260 0.36 -3.38 1.95
C SER A 260 -1.10 -3.05 2.26
N LEU A 261 -1.41 -2.74 3.53
CA LEU A 261 -2.76 -2.34 3.95
C LEU A 261 -3.20 -1.04 3.28
N MET A 262 -2.34 -0.02 3.29
CA MET A 262 -2.65 1.29 2.70
C MET A 262 -2.78 1.20 1.18
N LEU A 263 -1.94 0.40 0.51
CA LEU A 263 -2.07 0.17 -0.93
C LEU A 263 -3.39 -0.53 -1.27
N ALA A 264 -3.76 -1.59 -0.54
CA ALA A 264 -4.99 -2.32 -0.76
C ALA A 264 -6.23 -1.46 -0.48
N PHE A 265 -6.19 -0.67 0.59
CA PHE A 265 -7.27 0.27 0.92
C PHE A 265 -7.37 1.38 -0.12
N GLY A 266 -6.24 1.94 -0.57
CA GLY A 266 -6.18 2.95 -1.63
C GLY A 266 -6.70 2.43 -2.98
N ALA A 267 -6.34 1.19 -3.35
CA ALA A 267 -6.83 0.54 -4.56
C ALA A 267 -8.34 0.29 -4.52
N GLY A 268 -8.87 -0.17 -3.38
CA GLY A 268 -10.31 -0.37 -3.19
C GLY A 268 -11.09 0.94 -3.24
N MET A 269 -10.61 1.97 -2.53
CA MET A 269 -11.21 3.31 -2.55
C MET A 269 -11.11 3.95 -3.93
N GLY A 270 -9.99 3.77 -4.65
CA GLY A 270 -9.83 4.23 -6.02
C GLY A 270 -10.84 3.59 -6.98
N PHE A 271 -11.14 2.30 -6.80
CA PHE A 271 -12.19 1.61 -7.55
C PHE A 271 -13.59 2.13 -7.20
N LEU A 272 -13.87 2.39 -5.92
CA LEU A 272 -15.13 2.99 -5.47
C LEU A 272 -15.34 4.38 -6.08
N ILE A 273 -14.32 5.23 -6.09
CA ILE A 273 -14.37 6.57 -6.69
C ILE A 273 -14.63 6.46 -8.19
N ALA A 274 -13.92 5.56 -8.89
CA ALA A 274 -14.13 5.35 -10.31
C ALA A 274 -15.58 4.92 -10.62
N LEU A 275 -16.12 3.96 -9.87
CA LEU A 275 -17.50 3.51 -10.00
C LEU A 275 -18.52 4.62 -9.71
N PHE A 276 -18.27 5.43 -8.69
CA PHE A 276 -19.14 6.54 -8.32
C PHE A 276 -19.18 7.62 -9.39
N LEU A 277 -18.02 7.99 -9.95
CA LEU A 277 -17.92 8.95 -11.05
C LEU A 277 -18.65 8.43 -12.29
N MET A 278 -18.41 7.17 -12.64
CA MET A 278 -19.02 6.56 -13.81
C MET A 278 -20.53 6.45 -13.68
N SER A 279 -21.04 5.99 -12.53
CA SER A 279 -22.49 5.91 -12.30
C SER A 279 -23.17 7.27 -12.30
N SER A 280 -22.51 8.30 -11.77
CA SER A 280 -23.04 9.67 -11.81
C SER A 280 -23.18 10.20 -13.24
N VAL A 281 -22.22 9.90 -14.13
CA VAL A 281 -22.33 10.28 -15.55
C VAL A 281 -23.35 9.42 -16.28
N ARG A 282 -23.39 8.10 -16.02
CA ARG A 282 -24.33 7.19 -16.68
C ARG A 282 -25.79 7.52 -16.36
N GLU A 283 -26.13 7.84 -15.12
CA GLU A 283 -27.49 8.27 -14.76
C GLU A 283 -27.90 9.55 -15.50
N ARG A 284 -26.98 10.51 -15.67
CA ARG A 284 -27.26 11.73 -16.46
C ARG A 284 -27.41 11.45 -17.94
N LEU A 285 -26.62 10.52 -18.45
CA LEU A 285 -26.58 10.14 -19.84
C LEU A 285 -27.87 9.41 -20.26
N GLU A 286 -28.50 8.67 -19.37
CA GLU A 286 -29.83 8.08 -19.61
C GLU A 286 -30.93 9.12 -19.91
N LEU A 287 -30.80 10.34 -19.38
CA LEU A 287 -31.70 11.46 -19.62
C LEU A 287 -31.34 12.28 -20.88
N ALA A 288 -30.14 12.07 -21.43
CA ALA A 288 -29.64 12.83 -22.56
C ALA A 288 -30.13 12.27 -23.91
N ASN A 289 -30.29 13.15 -24.90
CA ASN A 289 -30.66 12.75 -26.26
C ASN A 289 -29.46 12.17 -27.01
N ILE A 290 -29.22 10.87 -26.85
CA ILE A 290 -28.15 10.13 -27.53
C ILE A 290 -28.70 9.40 -28.77
N PRO A 291 -27.98 9.41 -29.91
CA PRO A 291 -28.29 8.58 -31.07
C PRO A 291 -28.46 7.11 -30.70
N ARG A 292 -29.41 6.41 -31.34
CA ARG A 292 -29.79 5.03 -30.97
C ARG A 292 -28.58 4.07 -30.97
N SER A 293 -27.65 4.24 -31.91
CA SER A 293 -26.46 3.38 -32.04
C SER A 293 -25.45 3.51 -30.90
N TYR A 294 -25.43 4.62 -30.16
CA TYR A 294 -24.47 4.87 -29.08
C TYR A 294 -25.02 4.55 -27.68
N ARG A 295 -26.32 4.24 -27.54
CA ARG A 295 -26.95 4.03 -26.23
C ARG A 295 -26.36 2.82 -25.49
N GLY A 296 -26.19 2.95 -24.17
CA GLY A 296 -25.79 1.86 -23.28
C GLY A 296 -24.28 1.73 -23.10
N LEU A 297 -23.70 0.62 -23.59
CA LEU A 297 -22.27 0.30 -23.45
C LEU A 297 -21.34 1.15 -24.34
N PRO A 298 -21.63 1.42 -25.62
CA PRO A 298 -20.72 2.16 -26.49
C PRO A 298 -20.37 3.56 -25.96
N ILE A 299 -21.38 4.33 -25.54
CA ILE A 299 -21.14 5.64 -24.94
C ILE A 299 -20.43 5.55 -23.58
N ALA A 300 -20.63 4.45 -22.83
CA ALA A 300 -19.92 4.23 -21.58
C ALA A 300 -18.42 4.05 -21.80
N PHE A 301 -18.01 3.37 -22.88
CA PHE A 301 -16.59 3.27 -23.26
C PHE A 301 -16.00 4.64 -23.64
N VAL A 302 -16.76 5.47 -24.37
CA VAL A 302 -16.31 6.84 -24.72
C VAL A 302 -16.10 7.68 -23.45
N VAL A 303 -17.07 7.66 -22.53
CA VAL A 303 -16.97 8.37 -21.25
C VAL A 303 -15.81 7.84 -20.40
N ALA A 304 -15.61 6.53 -20.34
CA ALA A 304 -14.47 5.94 -19.63
C ALA A 304 -13.13 6.37 -20.22
N GLY A 305 -13.03 6.50 -21.54
CA GLY A 305 -11.86 7.05 -22.22
C GLY A 305 -11.59 8.52 -21.85
N LEU A 306 -12.64 9.34 -21.79
CA LEU A 306 -12.52 10.74 -21.33
C LEU A 306 -12.07 10.84 -19.86
N PHE A 307 -12.56 9.95 -18.99
CA PHE A 307 -12.06 9.85 -17.62
C PHE A 307 -10.60 9.41 -17.56
N ALA A 308 -10.20 8.43 -18.39
CA ALA A 308 -8.81 8.00 -18.46
C ALA A 308 -7.87 9.15 -18.87
N LEU A 309 -8.26 9.96 -19.86
CA LEU A 309 -7.51 11.15 -20.26
C LEU A 309 -7.40 12.18 -19.14
N ALA A 310 -8.48 12.42 -18.39
CA ALA A 310 -8.47 13.33 -17.25
C ALA A 310 -7.55 12.83 -16.12
N PHE A 311 -7.58 11.53 -15.82
CA PHE A 311 -6.73 10.93 -14.78
C PHE A 311 -5.25 10.81 -15.19
N LEU A 312 -4.95 10.71 -16.49
CA LEU A 312 -3.58 10.70 -16.99
C LEU A 312 -2.85 12.01 -16.65
N GLY A 313 -3.58 13.13 -16.55
CA GLY A 313 -3.04 14.41 -16.06
C GLY A 313 -2.46 14.35 -14.64
N PHE A 314 -2.88 13.39 -13.82
CA PHE A 314 -2.34 13.18 -12.47
C PHE A 314 -1.07 12.31 -12.44
N SER A 315 -0.75 11.60 -13.54
CA SER A 315 0.37 10.65 -13.60
C SER A 315 1.75 11.29 -13.41
N GLY A 316 1.87 12.61 -13.54
CA GLY A 316 3.10 13.37 -13.30
C GLY A 316 3.26 13.93 -11.90
N MET A 317 2.29 13.76 -11.01
CA MET A 317 2.37 14.28 -9.64
C MET A 317 3.02 13.24 -8.71
N SER A 318 4.24 13.51 -8.25
CA SER A 318 4.77 12.86 -7.05
C SER A 318 4.27 13.63 -5.83
N ILE A 319 3.46 12.98 -5.00
CA ILE A 319 3.10 13.54 -3.69
C ILE A 319 4.15 13.01 -2.71
N PHE A 320 5.16 13.86 -2.52
CA PHE A 320 6.45 13.59 -1.88
C PHE A 320 7.34 12.78 -2.80
#